data_AF-A0A6N2HYL2-F1
#
_entry.id   AF-A0A6N2HYL2-F1
#
_cell.length_a   1.000
_cell.length_b   1.000
_cell.length_c   1.000
_cell.angle_alpha   90.00
_cell.angle_beta   90.00
_cell.angle_gamma   90.00
#
_symmetry.space_group_name_H-M   'P 1'
#
loop_
_entity.id
_entity.type
_entity.pdbx_description
1 polymer ?
#
loop_
_entity_poly.entity_id
_entity_poly.type
_entity_poly.pdbx_seq_one_letter_code
_entity_poly.pdbx_strand_id
1 'polypeptide(L)'
;MANQADAPRYRGTTGRPVRYLTVADARGGVMGYLWANDEDDAAGWCLRPAGDAAGVGDGVVWSGRLGEARARGLAPTAALAELAGGTGPGAVGRVVPGSLSTAPSLDALKELARVVTGADDRRLVERLDRGNADAWRELREAHAALTDEDRDVRWSEGGKQPDGTRRMSYPLYGERLRRLVGALSAVGAVTPAYLWRDNPPPVVPADGRLGPADAVRAATAVVRGERFCDGTIAQAAGDGLLDAVAGSLCAWYEAACDGSFGIP
;
A
#
# COMPACT_ATOMS: atom_id res chain seq x y z
N MET A 1 -17.97 18.58 -27.34
CA MET A 1 -17.60 17.89 -26.08
C MET A 1 -18.34 18.60 -24.96
N ALA A 2 -19.38 17.97 -24.40
CA ALA A 2 -20.19 18.57 -23.36
C ALA A 2 -19.41 18.64 -22.04
N ASN A 3 -19.41 19.82 -21.44
CA ASN A 3 -18.83 20.14 -20.14
C ASN A 3 -19.55 19.31 -19.07
N GLN A 4 -18.83 18.40 -18.40
CA GLN A 4 -19.36 17.61 -17.30
C GLN A 4 -19.62 18.57 -16.13
N ALA A 5 -20.85 19.06 -16.01
CA ALA A 5 -21.27 19.90 -14.89
C ALA A 5 -20.87 19.20 -13.59
N ASP A 6 -20.15 19.92 -12.72
CA ASP A 6 -19.65 19.41 -11.45
C ASP A 6 -20.85 18.93 -10.62
N ALA A 7 -21.02 17.61 -10.52
CA ALA A 7 -22.14 17.02 -9.80
C ALA A 7 -22.10 17.52 -8.34
N PRO A 8 -23.24 17.84 -7.73
CA PRO A 8 -23.26 18.39 -6.38
C PRO A 8 -22.61 17.38 -5.42
N ARG A 9 -21.56 17.81 -4.72
CA ARG A 9 -20.78 17.01 -3.77
C ARG A 9 -20.91 17.59 -2.37
N TYR A 10 -20.88 16.71 -1.37
CA TYR A 10 -20.68 17.14 0.01
C TYR A 10 -19.29 17.75 0.20
N ARG A 11 -19.09 18.51 1.28
CA ARG A 11 -17.74 18.92 1.65
C ARG A 11 -16.87 17.70 1.93
N GLY A 12 -15.64 17.72 1.41
CA GLY A 12 -14.68 16.61 1.56
C GLY A 12 -13.87 16.66 2.86
N THR A 13 -14.08 17.66 3.72
CA THR A 13 -13.34 17.85 4.97
C THR A 13 -14.23 18.34 6.09
N THR A 14 -13.90 17.97 7.33
CA THR A 14 -14.52 18.48 8.56
C THR A 14 -13.58 18.27 9.74
N GLY A 15 -13.55 19.22 10.67
CA GLY A 15 -12.88 19.07 11.97
C GLY A 15 -13.78 18.51 13.08
N ARG A 16 -15.08 18.32 12.77
CA ARG A 16 -16.11 17.90 13.73
C ARG A 16 -16.24 16.37 13.78
N PRO A 17 -16.89 15.82 14.82
CA PRO A 17 -17.13 14.39 14.92
C PRO A 17 -17.84 13.83 13.69
N VAL A 18 -17.34 12.71 13.16
CA VAL A 18 -17.90 12.04 11.98
C VAL A 18 -18.54 10.72 12.38
N ARG A 19 -19.66 10.39 11.75
CA ARG A 19 -20.20 9.02 11.74
C ARG A 19 -19.55 8.28 10.59
N TYR A 20 -19.21 7.01 10.79
CA TYR A 20 -18.60 6.22 9.73
C TYR A 20 -19.09 4.78 9.68
N LEU A 21 -18.97 4.17 8.50
CA LEU A 21 -19.24 2.76 8.22
C LEU A 21 -17.97 2.11 7.68
N THR A 22 -17.73 0.87 8.06
CA THR A 22 -16.61 0.08 7.52
C THR A 22 -17.04 -0.57 6.21
N VAL A 23 -16.19 -0.47 5.19
CA VAL A 23 -16.36 -1.18 3.92
C VAL A 23 -15.27 -2.23 3.80
N ALA A 24 -15.67 -3.46 3.46
CA ALA A 24 -14.77 -4.60 3.33
C ALA A 24 -14.94 -5.29 1.97
N ASP A 25 -13.89 -5.96 1.51
CA ASP A 25 -13.93 -6.78 0.29
C ASP A 25 -14.75 -8.08 0.51
N ALA A 26 -14.85 -8.90 -0.54
CA ALA A 26 -15.56 -10.18 -0.48
C ALA A 26 -14.95 -11.19 0.50
N ARG A 27 -13.67 -11.01 0.89
CA ARG A 27 -12.95 -11.85 1.85
C ARG A 27 -13.01 -11.28 3.28
N GLY A 28 -13.69 -10.16 3.48
CA GLY A 28 -13.80 -9.47 4.77
C GLY A 28 -12.62 -8.55 5.10
N GLY A 29 -11.71 -8.30 4.16
CA GLY A 29 -10.60 -7.36 4.33
C GLY A 29 -11.10 -5.91 4.31
N VAL A 30 -10.79 -5.13 5.36
CA VAL A 30 -11.21 -3.72 5.44
C VAL A 30 -10.51 -2.89 4.37
N MET A 31 -11.31 -2.24 3.52
CA MET A 31 -10.86 -1.42 2.40
C MET A 31 -10.82 0.07 2.74
N GLY A 32 -11.68 0.51 3.66
CA GLY A 32 -11.83 1.91 4.02
C GLY A 32 -13.14 2.18 4.75
N TYR A 33 -13.43 3.46 4.91
CA TYR A 33 -14.56 3.95 5.67
C TYR A 33 -15.36 4.97 4.87
N LEU A 34 -16.67 4.79 4.82
CA LEU A 34 -17.59 5.87 4.44
C LEU A 34 -17.82 6.73 5.67
N TRP A 35 -17.81 8.06 5.54
CA TRP A 35 -18.04 8.95 6.66
C TRP A 35 -18.98 10.10 6.30
N ALA A 36 -19.64 10.65 7.32
CA ALA A 36 -20.60 11.73 7.21
C ALA A 36 -20.64 12.61 8.47
N ASN A 37 -20.89 13.90 8.27
CA ASN A 37 -21.16 14.90 9.29
C ASN A 37 -22.20 15.89 8.75
N ASP A 38 -23.35 16.00 9.41
CA ASP A 38 -24.44 16.87 8.96
C ASP A 38 -24.17 18.36 9.28
N GLU A 39 -23.40 18.66 10.34
CA GLU A 39 -23.17 20.03 10.79
C GLU A 39 -22.35 20.87 9.78
N ASP A 40 -21.39 20.23 9.11
CA ASP A 40 -20.57 20.82 8.06
C ASP A 40 -21.06 20.47 6.66
N ASP A 41 -22.14 19.69 6.55
CA ASP A 41 -22.64 19.16 5.29
C ASP A 41 -21.53 18.41 4.50
N ALA A 42 -20.82 17.54 5.23
CA ALA A 42 -19.59 16.89 4.81
C ALA A 42 -19.75 15.37 4.78
N ALA A 43 -19.26 14.72 3.72
CA ALA A 43 -19.23 13.27 3.61
C ALA A 43 -18.15 12.84 2.62
N GLY A 44 -17.66 11.62 2.76
CA GLY A 44 -16.68 11.11 1.82
C GLY A 44 -16.27 9.67 2.05
N TRP A 45 -15.32 9.26 1.22
CA TRP A 45 -14.57 8.02 1.33
C TRP A 45 -13.24 8.29 2.01
N CYS A 46 -12.93 7.54 3.06
CA CYS A 46 -11.62 7.47 3.69
C CYS A 46 -10.98 6.14 3.32
N LEU A 47 -10.05 6.18 2.36
CA LEU A 47 -9.29 5.01 1.93
C LEU A 47 -8.42 4.49 3.07
N ARG A 48 -8.33 3.16 3.21
CA ARG A 48 -7.38 2.52 4.12
C ARG A 48 -6.07 2.20 3.39
N PRO A 49 -4.95 2.89 3.66
CA PRO A 49 -3.68 2.68 2.95
C PRO A 49 -3.10 1.27 3.14
N ALA A 50 -3.37 0.67 4.30
CA ALA A 50 -2.97 -0.70 4.61
C ALA A 50 -3.81 -1.76 3.88
N GLY A 51 -4.82 -1.38 3.07
CA GLY A 51 -5.70 -2.26 2.31
C GLY A 51 -5.19 -2.61 0.91
N ASP A 52 -6.01 -3.32 0.13
CA ASP A 52 -5.73 -3.69 -1.27
C ASP A 52 -5.85 -2.46 -2.21
N ALA A 53 -5.09 -2.44 -3.32
CA ALA A 53 -5.23 -1.46 -4.40
C ALA A 53 -6.64 -1.41 -4.99
N ALA A 54 -7.42 -2.49 -4.89
CA ALA A 54 -8.85 -2.48 -5.19
C ALA A 54 -9.63 -1.36 -4.47
N GLY A 55 -9.18 -0.97 -3.26
CA GLY A 55 -9.76 0.13 -2.48
C GLY A 55 -9.74 1.49 -3.21
N VAL A 56 -8.82 1.71 -4.14
CA VAL A 56 -8.75 2.96 -4.93
C VAL A 56 -9.86 3.01 -5.97
N GLY A 57 -10.08 1.91 -6.71
CA GLY A 57 -11.17 1.81 -7.69
C GLY A 57 -12.53 1.90 -7.03
N ASP A 58 -12.68 1.21 -5.90
CA ASP A 58 -13.92 1.20 -5.12
C ASP A 58 -14.23 2.57 -4.50
N GLY A 59 -13.21 3.35 -4.13
CA GLY A 59 -13.36 4.71 -3.62
C GLY A 59 -14.08 5.65 -4.60
N VAL A 60 -13.90 5.46 -5.91
CA VAL A 60 -14.61 6.21 -6.94
C VAL A 60 -16.10 5.87 -6.94
N VAL A 61 -16.44 4.59 -6.83
CA VAL A 61 -17.83 4.13 -6.79
C VAL A 61 -18.54 4.67 -5.54
N TRP A 62 -17.89 4.60 -4.39
CA TRP A 62 -18.43 5.12 -3.13
C TRP A 62 -18.62 6.62 -3.13
N SER A 63 -17.64 7.37 -3.66
CA SER A 63 -17.75 8.82 -3.82
C SER A 63 -18.87 9.20 -4.79
N GLY A 64 -19.04 8.44 -5.88
CA GLY A 64 -20.14 8.59 -6.82
C GLY A 64 -21.51 8.44 -6.16
N ARG A 65 -21.67 7.41 -5.33
CA ARG A 65 -22.92 7.16 -4.57
C ARG A 65 -23.27 8.28 -3.59
N LEU A 66 -22.26 8.83 -2.91
CA LEU A 66 -22.46 10.01 -2.07
C LEU A 66 -22.87 11.23 -2.91
N GLY A 67 -22.30 11.40 -4.10
CA GLY A 67 -22.73 12.43 -5.05
C GLY A 67 -24.17 12.25 -5.53
N GLU A 68 -24.62 11.02 -5.79
CA GLU A 68 -26.01 10.70 -6.14
C GLU A 68 -26.99 10.99 -4.99
N ALA A 69 -26.60 10.66 -3.76
CA ALA A 69 -27.38 11.01 -2.57
C ALA A 69 -27.50 12.52 -2.38
N ARG A 70 -26.39 13.25 -2.60
CA ARG A 70 -26.36 14.71 -2.58
C ARG A 70 -27.23 15.32 -3.67
N ALA A 71 -27.19 14.79 -4.89
CA ALA A 71 -28.04 15.24 -5.99
C ALA A 71 -29.54 15.06 -5.70
N ARG A 72 -29.90 14.07 -4.87
CA ARG A 72 -31.27 13.88 -4.35
C ARG A 72 -31.59 14.76 -3.13
N GLY A 73 -30.66 15.59 -2.66
CA GLY A 73 -30.86 16.48 -1.52
C GLY A 73 -30.79 15.80 -0.16
N LEU A 74 -30.21 14.59 -0.07
CA LEU A 74 -30.07 13.90 1.21
C LEU A 74 -29.02 14.58 2.09
N ALA A 75 -29.28 14.61 3.40
CA ALA A 75 -28.27 14.96 4.39
C ALA A 75 -27.16 13.89 4.42
N PRO A 76 -25.91 14.26 4.75
CA PRO A 76 -24.78 13.33 4.84
C PRO A 76 -25.07 12.03 5.61
N THR A 77 -25.65 12.10 6.81
CA THR A 77 -25.91 10.89 7.61
C THR A 77 -27.10 10.07 7.09
N ALA A 78 -28.06 10.70 6.42
CA ALA A 78 -29.14 10.01 5.72
C ALA A 78 -28.59 9.22 4.51
N ALA A 79 -27.66 9.82 3.76
CA ALA A 79 -26.93 9.12 2.70
C ALA A 79 -26.15 7.93 3.27
N LEU A 80 -25.47 8.11 4.41
CA LEU A 80 -24.73 7.02 5.07
C LEU A 80 -25.66 5.87 5.50
N ALA A 81 -26.83 6.18 6.07
CA ALA A 81 -27.82 5.18 6.47
C ALA A 81 -28.40 4.41 5.27
N GLU A 82 -28.65 5.08 4.15
CA GLU A 82 -29.10 4.43 2.91
C GLU A 82 -28.04 3.46 2.38
N LEU A 83 -26.77 3.88 2.39
CA LEU A 83 -25.65 3.03 1.97
C LEU A 83 -25.41 1.85 2.91
N ALA A 84 -25.76 1.96 4.19
CA ALA A 84 -25.73 0.85 5.14
C ALA A 84 -26.79 -0.22 4.83
N GLY A 85 -27.96 0.19 4.36
CA GLY A 85 -29.09 -0.69 4.05
C GLY A 85 -29.04 -1.31 2.64
N GLY A 86 -28.27 -0.71 1.72
CA GLY A 86 -28.14 -1.19 0.35
C GLY A 86 -27.27 -2.44 0.23
N THR A 87 -27.73 -3.44 -0.53
CA THR A 87 -26.85 -4.48 -1.07
C THR A 87 -25.86 -3.82 -2.04
N GLY A 88 -24.57 -3.83 -1.69
CA GLY A 88 -23.50 -3.38 -2.59
C GLY A 88 -23.62 -4.09 -3.95
N PRO A 89 -23.27 -3.41 -5.07
CA PRO A 89 -23.33 -4.04 -6.38
C PRO A 89 -22.27 -5.15 -6.38
N GLY A 90 -22.65 -6.35 -6.82
CA GLY A 90 -21.78 -7.52 -6.82
C GLY A 90 -20.51 -7.29 -7.66
N ALA A 91 -19.46 -6.83 -6.99
CA ALA A 91 -18.04 -6.73 -7.37
C ALA A 91 -17.30 -5.69 -6.52
N VAL A 92 -18.02 -4.67 -6.02
CA VAL A 92 -17.47 -3.56 -5.22
C VAL A 92 -17.59 -3.93 -3.73
N GLY A 93 -16.65 -3.50 -2.89
CA GLY A 93 -16.67 -3.75 -1.46
C GLY A 93 -18.05 -3.54 -0.82
N ARG A 94 -18.34 -4.24 0.27
CA ARG A 94 -19.63 -4.20 0.99
C ARG A 94 -19.50 -3.45 2.30
N VAL A 95 -20.55 -2.72 2.68
CA VAL A 95 -20.64 -2.21 4.05
C VAL A 95 -20.72 -3.40 5.00
N VAL A 96 -19.88 -3.39 6.04
CA VAL A 96 -19.89 -4.37 7.10
C VAL A 96 -21.15 -4.13 7.96
N PRO A 97 -22.06 -5.10 8.07
CA PRO A 97 -23.27 -4.95 8.89
C PRO A 97 -22.93 -4.60 10.34
N GLY A 98 -23.65 -3.66 10.94
CA GLY A 98 -23.43 -3.23 12.33
C GLY A 98 -22.14 -2.41 12.56
N SER A 99 -21.42 -2.01 11.51
CA SER A 99 -20.16 -1.25 11.64
C SER A 99 -20.32 0.26 11.86
N LEU A 100 -21.55 0.75 12.05
CA LEU A 100 -21.80 2.17 12.28
C LEU A 100 -21.15 2.60 13.59
N SER A 101 -20.24 3.56 13.49
CA SER A 101 -19.48 4.07 14.62
C SER A 101 -19.20 5.57 14.45
N THR A 102 -18.52 6.18 15.43
CA THR A 102 -18.17 7.59 15.45
C THR A 102 -16.69 7.81 15.70
N ALA A 103 -16.11 8.79 15.03
CA ALA A 103 -14.76 9.29 15.31
C ALA A 103 -14.83 10.77 15.72
N PRO A 104 -13.93 11.24 16.60
CA PRO A 104 -13.98 12.61 17.11
C PRO A 104 -13.68 13.69 16.05
N SER A 105 -13.05 13.30 14.93
CA SER A 105 -12.83 14.15 13.75
C SER A 105 -12.55 13.30 12.51
N LEU A 106 -12.54 13.92 11.33
CA LEU A 106 -12.10 13.25 10.10
C LEU A 106 -10.62 12.83 10.19
N ASP A 107 -9.77 13.63 10.83
CA ASP A 107 -8.36 13.28 10.97
C ASP A 107 -8.16 12.08 11.90
N ALA A 108 -8.94 11.95 12.98
CA ALA A 108 -8.93 10.74 13.80
C ALA A 108 -9.36 9.48 13.01
N LEU A 109 -10.30 9.62 12.07
CA LEU A 109 -10.68 8.52 11.17
C LEU A 109 -9.56 8.17 10.19
N LYS A 110 -8.82 9.17 9.66
CA LYS A 110 -7.65 8.92 8.81
C LYS A 110 -6.53 8.21 9.57
N GLU A 111 -6.28 8.60 10.82
CA GLU A 111 -5.30 7.92 11.68
C GLU A 111 -5.72 6.47 11.96
N LEU A 112 -7.01 6.23 12.24
CA LEU A 112 -7.55 4.87 12.34
C LEU A 112 -7.32 4.07 11.04
N ALA A 113 -7.53 4.69 9.88
CA ALA A 113 -7.30 4.05 8.59
C ALA A 113 -5.82 3.72 8.30
N ARG A 114 -4.87 4.41 8.94
CA ARG A 114 -3.44 4.09 8.84
C ARG A 114 -3.03 2.89 9.71
N VAL A 115 -3.84 2.48 10.67
CA VAL A 115 -3.52 1.34 11.56
C VAL A 115 -3.44 0.05 10.76
N VAL A 116 -2.25 -0.55 10.77
CA VAL A 116 -1.98 -1.88 10.22
C VAL A 116 -2.44 -2.95 11.20
N THR A 117 -3.09 -4.00 10.71
CA THR A 117 -3.57 -5.12 11.52
C THR A 117 -2.91 -6.43 11.09
N GLY A 118 -2.93 -7.45 11.95
CA GLY A 118 -2.40 -8.78 11.60
C GLY A 118 -3.12 -9.45 10.41
N ALA A 119 -4.34 -9.05 10.08
CA ALA A 119 -5.01 -9.49 8.86
C ALA A 119 -4.36 -8.92 7.59
N ASP A 120 -3.81 -7.71 7.67
CA ASP A 120 -3.06 -7.11 6.55
C ASP A 120 -1.72 -7.80 6.37
N ASP A 121 -1.03 -8.09 7.47
CA ASP A 121 0.23 -8.82 7.45
C ASP A 121 0.05 -10.18 6.79
N ARG A 122 -0.98 -10.93 7.21
CA ARG A 122 -1.30 -12.23 6.63
C ARG A 122 -1.56 -12.12 5.12
N ARG A 123 -2.34 -11.13 4.69
CA ARG A 123 -2.64 -10.91 3.26
C ARG A 123 -1.39 -10.60 2.44
N LEU A 124 -0.45 -9.82 2.97
CA LEU A 124 0.81 -9.55 2.29
C LEU A 124 1.67 -10.81 2.17
N VAL A 125 1.77 -11.59 3.24
CA VAL A 125 2.52 -12.86 3.27
C VAL A 125 1.88 -13.91 2.35
N GLU A 126 0.56 -13.92 2.20
CA GLU A 126 -0.16 -14.78 1.25
C GLU A 126 0.14 -14.46 -0.23
N ARG A 127 0.68 -13.27 -0.54
CA ARG A 127 1.11 -12.93 -1.91
C ARG A 127 2.46 -13.51 -2.28
N LEU A 128 3.25 -13.96 -1.32
CA LEU A 128 4.54 -14.60 -1.57
C LEU A 128 4.31 -15.93 -2.29
N ASP A 129 4.97 -16.10 -3.43
CA ASP A 129 4.81 -17.28 -4.28
C ASP A 129 5.62 -18.45 -3.72
N ARG A 130 5.05 -19.15 -2.73
CA ARG A 130 5.70 -20.31 -2.11
C ARG A 130 5.95 -21.47 -3.08
N GLY A 131 5.21 -21.52 -4.19
CA GLY A 131 5.32 -22.57 -5.20
C GLY A 131 6.53 -22.39 -6.13
N ASN A 132 7.05 -21.17 -6.25
CA ASN A 132 8.15 -20.86 -7.15
C ASN A 132 9.53 -21.06 -6.48
N ALA A 133 9.88 -22.31 -6.20
CA ALA A 133 11.13 -22.67 -5.53
C ALA A 133 12.39 -22.14 -6.23
N ASP A 134 12.37 -22.02 -7.57
CA ASP A 134 13.49 -21.48 -8.33
C ASP A 134 13.67 -19.98 -8.11
N ALA A 135 12.59 -19.19 -8.03
CA ALA A 135 12.68 -17.78 -7.66
C ALA A 135 13.22 -17.58 -6.23
N TRP A 136 12.88 -18.46 -5.28
CA TRP A 136 13.42 -18.42 -3.93
C TRP A 136 14.90 -18.80 -3.86
N ARG A 137 15.34 -19.75 -4.69
CA ARG A 137 16.76 -20.09 -4.84
C ARG A 137 17.54 -18.93 -5.44
N GLU A 138 17.00 -18.34 -6.50
CA GLU A 138 17.54 -17.15 -7.16
C GLU A 138 17.68 -15.99 -6.18
N LEU A 139 16.67 -15.73 -5.34
CA LEU A 139 16.72 -14.69 -4.32
C LEU A 139 17.88 -14.91 -3.34
N ARG A 140 18.04 -16.14 -2.81
CA ARG A 140 19.14 -16.49 -1.90
C ARG A 140 20.50 -16.33 -2.55
N GLU A 141 20.67 -16.86 -3.76
CA GLU A 141 21.94 -16.79 -4.48
C GLU A 141 22.31 -15.36 -4.88
N ALA A 142 21.34 -14.58 -5.34
CA ALA A 142 21.56 -13.18 -5.68
C ALA A 142 21.94 -12.36 -4.44
N HIS A 143 21.30 -12.63 -3.29
CA HIS A 143 21.63 -11.97 -2.02
C HIS A 143 23.05 -12.33 -1.55
N ALA A 144 23.40 -13.61 -1.57
CA ALA A 144 24.72 -14.09 -1.16
C ALA A 144 25.85 -13.60 -2.08
N ALA A 145 25.53 -13.30 -3.35
CA ALA A 145 26.52 -12.82 -4.33
C ALA A 145 26.81 -11.32 -4.22
N LEU A 146 26.02 -10.53 -3.48
CA LEU A 146 26.25 -9.09 -3.35
C LEU A 146 27.55 -8.78 -2.60
N THR A 147 28.36 -7.91 -3.18
CA THR A 147 29.56 -7.36 -2.53
C THR A 147 29.30 -5.99 -1.93
N ASP A 148 30.23 -5.47 -1.14
CA ASP A 148 30.15 -4.10 -0.61
C ASP A 148 30.13 -3.06 -1.73
N GLU A 149 30.77 -3.35 -2.87
CA GLU A 149 30.71 -2.49 -4.06
C GLU A 149 29.31 -2.45 -4.69
N ASP A 150 28.56 -3.56 -4.65
CA ASP A 150 27.19 -3.57 -5.13
C ASP A 150 26.24 -2.77 -4.20
N ARG A 151 26.63 -2.62 -2.93
CA ARG A 151 25.89 -1.85 -1.89
C ARG A 151 26.24 -0.36 -1.93
N ASP A 152 27.48 -0.02 -2.28
CA ASP A 152 27.94 1.35 -2.53
C ASP A 152 27.64 1.77 -3.98
N VAL A 153 26.36 2.02 -4.27
CA VAL A 153 25.89 2.29 -5.63
C VAL A 153 26.50 3.58 -6.18
N ARG A 154 27.27 3.42 -7.26
CA ARG A 154 27.83 4.54 -8.01
C ARG A 154 26.75 5.33 -8.74
N TRP A 155 26.97 6.64 -8.86
CA TRP A 155 26.07 7.55 -9.58
C TRP A 155 26.72 8.03 -10.87
N SER A 156 25.92 8.24 -11.92
CA SER A 156 26.39 8.81 -13.16
C SER A 156 26.81 10.27 -12.97
N GLU A 157 27.76 10.75 -13.75
CA GLU A 157 28.06 12.18 -13.81
C GLU A 157 26.82 12.96 -14.30
N GLY A 158 26.32 13.87 -13.46
CA GLY A 158 25.32 14.86 -13.84
C GLY A 158 25.98 16.14 -14.34
N GLY A 159 25.20 17.07 -14.89
CA GLY A 159 25.68 18.40 -15.24
C GLY A 159 25.25 18.91 -16.60
N LYS A 160 25.74 20.11 -16.94
CA LYS A 160 25.45 20.77 -18.23
C LYS A 160 26.27 20.10 -19.34
N GLN A 161 25.58 19.66 -20.38
CA GLN A 161 26.15 19.06 -21.57
C GLN A 161 26.65 20.13 -22.57
N PRO A 162 27.52 19.77 -23.53
CA PRO A 162 28.05 20.72 -24.52
C PRO A 162 26.98 21.42 -25.37
N ASP A 163 25.82 20.78 -25.57
CA ASP A 163 24.67 21.33 -26.29
C ASP A 163 23.79 22.27 -25.44
N GLY A 164 24.16 22.50 -24.17
CA GLY A 164 23.45 23.35 -23.24
C GLY A 164 22.35 22.64 -22.43
N THR A 165 22.01 21.38 -22.74
CA THR A 165 21.07 20.59 -21.96
C THR A 165 21.67 20.23 -20.58
N ARG A 166 20.84 19.97 -19.57
CA ARG A 166 21.31 19.50 -18.25
C ARG A 166 20.89 18.05 -18.07
N ARG A 167 21.87 17.17 -17.90
CA ARG A 167 21.66 15.77 -17.53
C ARG A 167 21.63 15.66 -16.02
N MET A 168 20.57 15.05 -15.48
CA MET A 168 20.52 14.72 -14.06
C MET A 168 21.37 13.48 -13.79
N SER A 169 21.96 13.42 -12.61
CA SER A 169 22.67 12.22 -12.14
C SER A 169 21.65 11.13 -11.81
N TYR A 170 21.97 9.88 -12.11
CA TYR A 170 21.15 8.72 -11.82
C TYR A 170 22.03 7.55 -11.36
N PRO A 171 21.48 6.61 -10.57
CA PRO A 171 22.24 5.48 -10.03
C PRO A 171 22.60 4.47 -11.11
N LEU A 172 23.79 3.87 -11.00
CA LEU A 172 24.31 2.86 -11.91
C LEU A 172 24.25 1.49 -11.23
N TYR A 173 23.15 0.78 -11.43
CA TYR A 173 22.94 -0.53 -10.80
C TYR A 173 23.73 -1.65 -11.50
N GLY A 174 24.60 -2.29 -10.72
CA GLY A 174 25.30 -3.52 -11.11
C GLY A 174 24.36 -4.67 -11.46
N GLU A 175 24.87 -5.67 -12.17
CA GLU A 175 24.08 -6.84 -12.57
C GLU A 175 23.58 -7.64 -11.36
N ARG A 176 24.42 -7.83 -10.34
CA ARG A 176 24.06 -8.58 -9.12
C ARG A 176 22.94 -7.91 -8.33
N LEU A 177 23.00 -6.59 -8.18
CA LEU A 177 21.94 -5.81 -7.54
C LEU A 177 20.62 -5.89 -8.34
N ARG A 178 20.67 -5.78 -9.67
CA ARG A 178 19.48 -5.95 -10.53
C ARG A 178 18.90 -7.36 -10.44
N ARG A 179 19.75 -8.38 -10.37
CA ARG A 179 19.35 -9.79 -10.16
C ARG A 179 18.56 -9.94 -8.85
N LEU A 180 19.06 -9.38 -7.75
CA LEU A 180 18.37 -9.40 -6.45
C LEU A 180 16.99 -8.72 -6.53
N VAL A 181 16.91 -7.53 -7.10
CA VAL A 181 15.64 -6.77 -7.26
C VAL A 181 14.63 -7.52 -8.14
N GLY A 182 15.13 -8.16 -9.21
CA GLY A 182 14.32 -9.05 -10.05
C GLY A 182 13.76 -10.24 -9.26
N ALA A 183 14.60 -10.89 -8.45
CA ALA A 183 14.20 -12.02 -7.61
C ALA A 183 13.15 -11.63 -6.56
N LEU A 184 13.27 -10.45 -5.92
CA LEU A 184 12.25 -9.92 -5.00
C LEU A 184 10.87 -9.79 -5.69
N SER A 185 10.86 -9.38 -6.95
CA SER A 185 9.62 -9.31 -7.74
C SER A 185 9.11 -10.72 -8.07
N ALA A 186 10.00 -11.64 -8.44
CA ALA A 186 9.67 -13.00 -8.83
C ALA A 186 9.08 -13.85 -7.69
N VAL A 187 9.50 -13.63 -6.44
CA VAL A 187 8.92 -14.30 -5.25
C VAL A 187 7.60 -13.66 -4.77
N GLY A 188 7.12 -12.61 -5.46
CA GLY A 188 5.88 -11.91 -5.11
C GLY A 188 6.02 -10.86 -3.98
N ALA A 189 7.24 -10.51 -3.58
CA ALA A 189 7.46 -9.52 -2.52
C ALA A 189 7.19 -8.08 -2.97
N VAL A 190 7.19 -7.81 -4.28
CA VAL A 190 6.80 -6.53 -4.86
C VAL A 190 5.35 -6.62 -5.33
N THR A 191 4.42 -6.11 -4.52
CA THR A 191 2.98 -6.37 -4.71
C THR A 191 2.16 -5.10 -4.96
N PRO A 192 1.11 -5.14 -5.80
CA PRO A 192 0.14 -4.06 -5.87
C PRO A 192 -0.76 -3.98 -4.63
N ALA A 193 -0.81 -5.01 -3.78
CA ALA A 193 -1.71 -5.11 -2.63
C ALA A 193 -1.34 -4.21 -1.42
N TYR A 194 -0.43 -3.26 -1.62
CA TYR A 194 0.03 -2.29 -0.63
C TYR A 194 0.17 -0.91 -1.27
N LEU A 195 -0.49 0.10 -0.67
CA LEU A 195 -0.38 1.50 -1.10
C LEU A 195 0.90 2.11 -0.51
N TRP A 196 2.03 1.77 -1.13
CA TRP A 196 3.37 2.15 -0.66
C TRP A 196 3.63 3.67 -0.62
N ARG A 197 2.90 4.49 -1.39
CA ARG A 197 3.10 5.95 -1.43
C ARG A 197 2.64 6.65 -0.15
N ASP A 198 1.65 6.08 0.51
CA ASP A 198 1.00 6.71 1.68
C ASP A 198 1.51 6.14 3.00
N ASN A 199 2.42 5.18 2.95
CA ASN A 199 3.01 4.49 4.09
C ASN A 199 4.54 4.50 3.98
N PRO A 200 5.26 5.00 4.99
CA PRO A 200 6.72 4.93 4.98
C PRO A 200 7.20 3.47 4.95
N PRO A 201 8.39 3.19 4.38
CA PRO A 201 9.01 1.89 4.54
C PRO A 201 9.21 1.60 6.04
N PRO A 202 9.09 0.33 6.46
CA PRO A 202 9.32 -0.04 7.86
C PRO A 202 10.76 0.30 8.26
N VAL A 203 10.93 0.76 9.50
CA VAL A 203 12.25 0.98 10.08
C VAL A 203 12.92 -0.36 10.28
N VAL A 204 14.14 -0.52 9.75
CA VAL A 204 14.95 -1.73 9.97
C VAL A 204 15.25 -1.85 11.46
N PRO A 205 14.85 -2.94 12.13
CA PRO A 205 15.19 -3.15 13.53
C PRO A 205 16.70 -3.30 13.71
N ALA A 206 17.19 -3.07 14.94
CA ALA A 206 18.63 -3.09 15.22
C ALA A 206 19.30 -4.45 14.96
N ASP A 207 18.53 -5.54 14.95
CA ASP A 207 19.00 -6.89 14.61
C ASP A 207 19.02 -7.16 13.09
N GLY A 208 18.59 -6.19 12.28
CA GLY A 208 18.53 -6.29 10.83
C GLY A 208 17.44 -7.23 10.30
N ARG A 209 16.52 -7.72 11.13
CA ARG A 209 15.49 -8.68 10.72
C ARG A 209 14.11 -8.04 10.70
N LEU A 210 13.44 -8.18 9.57
CA LEU A 210 12.06 -7.74 9.38
C LEU A 210 11.11 -8.93 9.55
N GLY A 211 9.91 -8.66 10.06
CA GLY A 211 8.80 -9.60 9.87
C GLY A 211 8.54 -9.78 8.36
N PRO A 212 8.02 -10.94 7.91
CA PRO A 212 7.84 -11.20 6.48
C PRO A 212 6.88 -10.21 5.81
N ALA A 213 5.87 -9.71 6.53
CA ALA A 213 4.97 -8.67 6.02
C ALA A 213 5.69 -7.32 5.85
N ASP A 214 6.55 -6.93 6.79
CA ASP A 214 7.34 -5.70 6.70
C ASP A 214 8.39 -5.79 5.60
N ALA A 215 8.99 -6.97 5.41
CA ALA A 215 9.87 -7.21 4.28
C ALA A 215 9.14 -7.03 2.93
N VAL A 216 7.89 -7.49 2.80
CA VAL A 216 7.05 -7.24 1.60
C VAL A 216 6.73 -5.75 1.43
N ARG A 217 6.40 -5.03 2.51
CA ARG A 217 6.16 -3.57 2.46
C ARG A 217 7.40 -2.82 2.00
N ALA A 218 8.56 -3.12 2.59
CA ALA A 218 9.84 -2.53 2.24
C ALA A 218 10.23 -2.84 0.79
N ALA A 219 10.19 -4.11 0.37
CA ALA A 219 10.45 -4.51 -1.02
C ALA A 219 9.56 -3.74 -2.00
N THR A 220 8.26 -3.66 -1.70
CA THR A 220 7.29 -2.93 -2.53
C THR A 220 7.61 -1.44 -2.60
N ALA A 221 7.89 -0.79 -1.46
CA ALA A 221 8.20 0.63 -1.41
C ALA A 221 9.51 0.96 -2.13
N VAL A 222 10.57 0.17 -1.94
CA VAL A 222 11.88 0.37 -2.55
C VAL A 222 11.82 0.19 -4.07
N VAL A 223 11.30 -0.95 -4.54
CA VAL A 223 11.33 -1.30 -5.97
C VAL A 223 10.36 -0.44 -6.78
N ARG A 224 9.19 -0.10 -6.23
CA ARG A 224 8.24 0.79 -6.93
C ARG A 224 8.64 2.25 -6.79
N GLY A 225 9.22 2.64 -5.66
CA GLY A 225 9.73 4.00 -5.40
C GLY A 225 10.76 4.45 -6.41
N GLU A 226 11.64 3.54 -6.84
CA GLU A 226 12.65 3.81 -7.88
C GLU A 226 12.06 4.38 -9.18
N ARG A 227 10.82 4.00 -9.52
CA ARG A 227 10.16 4.50 -10.74
C ARG A 227 9.77 5.99 -10.66
N PHE A 228 9.75 6.54 -9.46
CA PHE A 228 9.33 7.91 -9.17
C PHE A 228 10.49 8.78 -8.68
N CYS A 229 11.48 8.18 -8.02
CA CYS A 229 12.66 8.85 -7.53
C CYS A 229 13.90 7.96 -7.75
N ASP A 230 14.80 8.44 -8.61
CA ASP A 230 16.11 7.82 -8.83
C ASP A 230 16.87 7.70 -7.50
N GLY A 231 17.37 6.50 -7.21
CA GLY A 231 18.22 6.25 -6.04
C GLY A 231 17.52 5.68 -4.81
N THR A 232 16.23 5.35 -4.89
CA THR A 232 15.52 4.66 -3.81
C THR A 232 16.16 3.29 -3.51
N ILE A 233 16.48 2.52 -4.54
CA ILE A 233 17.21 1.24 -4.43
C ILE A 233 18.65 1.47 -3.97
N ALA A 234 19.28 2.57 -4.42
CA ALA A 234 20.65 2.89 -4.04
C ALA A 234 20.76 3.17 -2.53
N GLN A 235 19.82 3.97 -2.00
CA GLN A 235 19.73 4.26 -0.58
C GLN A 235 19.48 2.98 0.23
N ALA A 236 18.51 2.16 -0.18
CA ALA A 236 18.16 0.91 0.50
C ALA A 236 19.29 -0.13 0.48
N ALA A 237 20.13 -0.12 -0.57
CA ALA A 237 21.32 -0.96 -0.64
C ALA A 237 22.42 -0.47 0.32
N GLY A 238 22.63 0.85 0.39
CA GLY A 238 23.66 1.46 1.24
C GLY A 238 23.33 1.47 2.74
N ASP A 239 22.05 1.58 3.12
CA ASP A 239 21.60 1.58 4.52
C ASP A 239 21.30 0.18 5.09
N GLY A 240 21.40 -0.86 4.25
CA GLY A 240 21.18 -2.26 4.62
C GLY A 240 19.72 -2.71 4.63
N LEU A 241 18.75 -1.85 4.27
CA LEU A 241 17.34 -2.24 4.17
C LEU A 241 17.13 -3.37 3.15
N LEU A 242 17.83 -3.34 2.02
CA LEU A 242 17.69 -4.35 0.98
C LEU A 242 18.20 -5.73 1.44
N ASP A 243 19.30 -5.75 2.21
CA ASP A 243 19.83 -6.96 2.84
C ASP A 243 18.86 -7.49 3.91
N ALA A 244 18.31 -6.61 4.75
CA ALA A 244 17.32 -6.97 5.77
C ALA A 244 16.07 -7.60 5.13
N VAL A 245 15.58 -7.04 4.02
CA VAL A 245 14.46 -7.57 3.25
C VAL A 245 14.78 -8.96 2.70
N ALA A 246 15.88 -9.09 1.95
CA ALA A 246 16.23 -10.35 1.29
C ALA A 246 16.48 -11.47 2.31
N GLY A 247 17.28 -11.20 3.33
CA GLY A 247 17.60 -12.18 4.38
C GLY A 247 16.37 -12.62 5.18
N SER A 248 15.47 -11.68 5.50
CA SER A 248 14.24 -12.01 6.25
C SER A 248 13.28 -12.87 5.43
N LEU A 249 13.12 -12.58 4.13
CA LEU A 249 12.28 -13.38 3.25
C LEU A 249 12.84 -14.78 3.03
N CYS A 250 14.16 -14.92 2.84
CA CYS A 250 14.81 -16.21 2.69
C CYS A 250 14.64 -17.08 3.94
N ALA A 251 14.91 -16.52 5.12
CA ALA A 251 14.74 -17.22 6.40
C ALA A 251 13.27 -17.64 6.65
N TRP A 252 12.32 -16.77 6.29
CA TRP A 252 10.89 -17.10 6.38
C TRP A 252 10.52 -18.28 5.46
N TYR A 253 11.03 -18.30 4.23
CA TYR A 253 10.73 -19.37 3.27
C TYR A 253 11.31 -20.71 3.72
N GLU A 254 12.54 -20.72 4.23
CA GLU A 254 13.19 -21.92 4.79
C GLU A 254 12.37 -22.49 5.95
N ALA A 255 12.00 -21.66 6.92
CA ALA A 255 11.15 -22.08 8.05
C ALA A 255 9.76 -22.59 7.60
N ALA A 256 9.21 -22.06 6.50
CA ALA A 256 7.95 -22.53 5.94
C ALA A 256 8.10 -23.90 5.25
N CYS A 257 9.23 -24.18 4.61
CA CYS A 257 9.53 -25.46 3.95
C CYS A 257 9.89 -26.57 4.96
N ASP A 258 10.55 -26.22 6.06
CA ASP A 258 10.97 -27.17 7.11
C ASP A 258 9.81 -27.59 8.04
N GLY A 259 8.60 -27.04 7.83
CA GLY A 259 7.41 -27.38 8.60
C GLY A 259 7.39 -26.81 10.03
N SER A 260 8.28 -25.86 10.36
CA SER A 260 8.41 -25.32 11.72
C SER A 260 7.31 -24.31 12.12
N PHE A 261 6.38 -23.97 11.22
CA PHE A 261 5.16 -23.24 11.56
C PHE A 261 4.01 -24.23 11.80
N GLY A 262 4.00 -24.83 12.99
CA GLY A 262 2.82 -25.44 13.57
C GLY A 262 1.73 -24.38 13.79
N ILE A 263 0.56 -24.60 13.18
CA ILE A 263 -0.66 -23.80 13.33
C ILE A 263 -1.21 -24.02 14.75
N PRO A 264 -1.57 -22.97 15.52
CA PRO A 264 -2.71 -23.05 16.42
C PRO A 264 -4.03 -22.79 15.67
#